data_AF-A0A102DFS2-F1
#
_entry.id   AF-A0A102DFS2-F1
#
_cell.length_a   1.000
_cell.length_b   1.000
_cell.length_c   1.000
_cell.angle_alpha   90.00
_cell.angle_beta   90.00
_cell.angle_gamma   90.00
#
_symmetry.space_group_name_H-M   'P 1'
#
loop_
_entity.id
_entity.type
_entity.pdbx_description
1 polymer ?
#
loop_
_entity_poly.entity_id
_entity_poly.type
_entity_poly.pdbx_seq_one_letter_code
_entity_poly.pdbx_strand_id
1 'polypeptide(L)' 'MKYIVVENAGYEGECDVAKFGTRWAAEQWLDRAYSPHEIATLHIDICMEEDGQRTYDPCGFFDAKGGAA' A
#
# COMPACT_ATOMS: atom_id res chain seq x y z
N MET A 1 15.72 -0.28 -3.08
CA MET A 1 14.35 -0.60 -2.65
C MET A 1 13.83 0.38 -1.58
N LYS A 2 12.61 0.89 -1.75
CA LYS A 2 11.83 1.68 -0.78
C LYS A 2 10.39 1.19 -0.80
N TYR A 3 9.69 1.30 0.33
CA TYR A 3 8.25 1.05 0.44
C TYR A 3 7.55 2.36 0.75
N ILE A 4 6.55 2.71 -0.04
CA ILE A 4 5.89 4.01 -0.03
C ILE A 4 4.43 3.76 0.26
N VAL A 5 3.87 4.36 1.30
CA VAL A 5 2.42 4.39 1.50
C VAL A 5 1.86 5.47 0.58
N VAL A 6 0.89 5.09 -0.24
CA VAL A 6 0.33 5.91 -1.31
C VAL A 6 -1.17 6.03 -1.11
N GLU A 7 -1.71 7.24 -1.13
CA GLU A 7 -3.15 7.51 -1.22
C GLU A 7 -3.58 7.61 -2.69
N ASN A 8 -4.84 7.25 -2.98
CA ASN A 8 -5.40 7.19 -4.33
C ASN A 8 -4.52 6.36 -5.28
N ALA A 9 -4.00 5.23 -4.78
CA ALA A 9 -3.06 4.40 -5.53
C ALA A 9 -3.73 3.86 -6.81
N GLY A 10 -3.15 4.20 -7.98
CA GLY A 10 -3.73 3.84 -9.27
C GLY A 10 -4.92 4.71 -9.72
N TYR A 11 -5.23 5.79 -9.02
CA TYR A 11 -6.31 6.74 -9.35
C TYR A 11 -5.75 8.16 -9.61
N GLU A 12 -6.59 9.03 -10.16
CA GLU A 12 -6.25 10.45 -10.30
C GLU A 12 -6.05 11.08 -8.91
N GLY A 13 -4.97 11.85 -8.75
CA GLY A 13 -4.61 12.43 -7.46
C GLY A 13 -3.79 11.50 -6.56
N GLU A 14 -3.13 10.48 -7.12
CA GLU A 14 -2.16 9.64 -6.41
C GLU A 14 -1.12 10.47 -5.65
N CYS A 15 -0.89 10.14 -4.37
CA CYS A 15 -0.02 10.91 -3.49
C CYS A 15 0.86 10.01 -2.61
N ASP A 16 2.18 10.20 -2.67
CA ASP A 16 3.14 9.57 -1.77
C ASP A 16 3.01 10.19 -0.35
N VAL A 17 2.54 9.42 0.63
CA VAL A 17 2.32 9.90 2.01
C VAL A 17 3.54 9.69 2.90
N ALA A 18 4.12 8.49 2.87
CA ALA A 18 5.22 8.12 3.75
C ALA A 18 6.16 7.10 3.10
N LYS A 19 7.45 7.12 3.45
CA LYS A 19 8.49 6.27 2.83
C LYS A 19 9.29 5.51 3.89
N PHE A 20 9.53 4.23 3.62
CA PHE A 20 10.15 3.28 4.55
C PHE A 20 11.19 2.41 3.86
N GLY A 21 12.14 1.91 4.64
CA GLY A 21 13.16 0.98 4.15
C GLY A 21 12.68 -0.49 4.08
N THR A 22 11.57 -0.82 4.75
CA THR A 22 11.02 -2.18 4.80
C THR A 22 9.49 -2.17 4.69
N ARG A 23 8.91 -3.23 4.10
CA ARG A 23 7.45 -3.38 3.98
C ARG A 23 6.78 -3.37 5.35
N TRP A 24 7.32 -4.14 6.29
CA TRP A 24 6.79 -4.26 7.64
C TRP A 24 6.72 -2.91 8.39
N ALA A 25 7.68 -2.01 8.15
CA ALA A 25 7.62 -0.67 8.74
C ALA A 25 6.51 0.18 8.12
N ALA A 26 6.27 0.03 6.81
CA ALA A 26 5.17 0.68 6.12
C ALA A 26 3.80 0.15 6.59
N GLU A 27 3.64 -1.17 6.72
CA GLU A 27 2.42 -1.82 7.23
C GLU A 27 2.08 -1.35 8.65
N GLN A 28 3.04 -1.39 9.57
CA GLN A 28 2.79 -0.92 10.93
C GLN A 28 2.48 0.57 11.03
N TRP A 29 3.04 1.38 10.14
CA TRP A 29 2.71 2.79 10.11
C TRP A 29 1.29 2.98 9.56
N LEU A 30 0.94 2.28 8.48
CA LEU A 30 -0.38 2.29 7.86
C LEU A 30 -1.48 1.87 8.84
N ASP A 31 -1.28 0.76 9.57
CA ASP A 31 -2.21 0.25 10.59
C ASP A 31 -2.46 1.24 11.75
N ARG A 32 -1.52 2.16 12.00
CA ARG A 32 -1.64 3.20 13.03
C ARG A 32 -2.21 4.50 12.48
N ALA A 33 -1.95 4.80 11.21
CA ALA A 33 -2.30 6.06 10.57
C ALA A 33 -3.74 6.06 10.03
N TYR A 34 -4.23 4.90 9.56
CA TYR A 34 -5.53 4.79 8.91
C TYR A 34 -6.36 3.68 9.52
N SER A 35 -7.67 3.89 9.55
CA SER A 35 -8.64 2.83 9.81
C SER A 35 -8.83 1.95 8.56
N PRO A 36 -9.32 0.71 8.71
CA PRO A 36 -9.68 -0.16 7.58
C PRO A 36 -10.66 0.48 6.58
N HIS A 37 -11.54 1.35 7.07
CA HIS A 37 -12.50 2.06 6.21
C HIS A 37 -11.81 3.15 5.36
N GLU A 38 -10.86 3.88 5.94
CA GLU A 38 -10.07 4.88 5.22
C GLU A 38 -9.18 4.23 4.18
N ILE A 39 -8.54 3.11 4.51
CA ILE A 39 -7.72 2.34 3.55
C ILE A 39 -8.55 1.97 2.31
N ALA A 40 -9.78 1.48 2.50
CA ALA A 40 -10.67 1.11 1.40
C ALA A 40 -11.18 2.31 0.60
N THR A 41 -11.48 3.43 1.27
CA THR A 41 -12.14 4.60 0.65
C THR A 41 -11.15 5.54 -0.05
N LEU A 42 -9.96 5.69 0.53
CA LEU A 42 -8.87 6.51 -0.02
C LEU A 42 -7.95 5.70 -0.95
N HIS A 43 -8.29 4.43 -1.22
CA HIS A 43 -7.50 3.52 -2.05
C HIS A 43 -6.03 3.51 -1.63
N ILE A 44 -5.77 3.31 -0.34
CA ILE A 44 -4.40 3.35 0.20
C ILE A 44 -3.68 2.05 -0.12
N ASP A 45 -2.45 2.18 -0.61
CA ASP A 45 -1.62 1.03 -0.94
C ASP A 45 -0.14 1.22 -0.57
N ILE A 46 0.62 0.13 -0.48
CA ILE A 46 2.08 0.15 -0.32
C ILE A 46 2.72 -0.11 -1.69
N CYS A 47 3.31 0.94 -2.25
CA CYS A 47 4.13 0.87 -3.46
C CYS A 47 5.57 0.49 -3.10
N MET A 48 6.12 -0.52 -3.76
CA MET A 48 7.54 -0.83 -3.75
C MET A 48 8.22 -0.08 -4.90
N GLU A 49 9.23 0.74 -4.57
CA GLU A 49 10.05 1.45 -5.54
C GLU A 49 11.49 0.90 -5.53
N GLU A 50 11.94 0.40 -6.67
CA GLU A 50 13.31 -0.08 -6.88
C GLU A 50 13.84 0.40 -8.24
N ASP A 51 15.01 1.03 -8.23
CA ASP A 51 15.65 1.59 -9.43
C ASP A 51 14.74 2.46 -10.32
N GLY A 52 13.84 3.21 -9.67
CA GLY A 52 12.88 4.10 -10.35
C GLY A 52 11.66 3.37 -10.93
N GLN A 53 11.59 2.05 -10.80
CA GLN A 53 10.40 1.26 -11.13
C GLN A 53 9.50 1.13 -9.91
N ARG A 54 8.20 1.35 -10.11
CA ARG A 54 7.16 1.21 -9.08
C ARG A 54 6.35 -0.05 -9.32
N THR A 55 6.20 -0.86 -8.28
CA THR A 55 5.30 -2.01 -8.23
C THR A 55 4.35 -1.81 -7.08
N TYR A 56 3.04 -1.89 -7.34
CA TYR A 56 2.02 -1.74 -6.32
C TYR A 56 1.68 -3.11 -5.76
N ASP A 57 1.64 -3.24 -4.44
CA ASP A 57 1.29 -4.48 -3.76
C ASP A 57 0.03 -4.25 -2.89
N PRO A 58 -1.18 -4.50 -3.46
CA PRO A 58 -2.46 -4.12 -2.87
C PRO A 58 -2.59 -4.56 -1.41
N CYS A 59 -2.47 -3.59 -0.51
CA CYS A 59 -2.72 -3.74 0.91
C CYS A 59 -4.23 -3.85 1.16
N GLY A 60 -4.75 -5.07 1.14
CA GLY A 60 -6.13 -5.31 1.58
C GLY A 60 -7.02 -6.16 0.69
N PHE A 61 -6.50 -6.86 -0.31
CA PHE A 61 -7.17 -8.11 -0.66
C PHE A 61 -6.86 -9.12 0.44
N PHE A 62 -7.70 -9.11 1.48
CA PHE A 62 -7.87 -10.23 2.40
C PHE A 62 -7.61 -11.52 1.64
N ASP A 63 -6.59 -12.26 2.07
CA ASP A 63 -6.31 -13.66 1.74
C ASP A 63 -7.22 -14.27 0.65
N ALA A 64 -6.93 -13.95 -0.62
CA ALA A 64 -7.43 -14.72 -1.75
C ALA A 64 -6.33 -15.67 -2.25
N LYS A 65 -5.58 -16.29 -1.34
CA LYS A 65 -5.00 -17.61 -1.59
C LYS A 65 -5.89 -18.67 -0.92
N GLY A 66 -7.09 -18.85 -1.46
CA GLY A 66 -8.04 -19.82 -0.94
C GLY A 66 -9.18 -20.15 -1.89
N GLY A 67 -8.85 -20.64 -3.09
CA GLY A 67 -9.84 -21.09 -4.06
C GLY A 67 -9.22 -21.95 -5.14
N ALA A 68 -8.77 -23.15 -4.76
CA ALA A 68 -8.62 -24.23 -5.72
C ALA A 68 -10.01 -24.69 -6.16
N ALA A 69 -10.32 -24.57 -7.45
CA ALA A 69 -11.19 -25.45 -8.25
C ALA A 69 -11.09 -25.05 -9.73
#